data_AF-A0A0Q5MBV3-F1
#
_entry.id   AF-A0A0Q5MBV3-F1
#
_cell.length_a   1.000
_cell.length_b   1.000
_cell.length_c   1.000
_cell.angle_alpha   90.00
_cell.angle_beta   90.00
_cell.angle_gamma   90.00
#
_symmetry.space_group_name_H-M   'P 1'
#
loop_
_entity.id
_entity.type
_entity.pdbx_description
1 polymer ?
#
loop_
_entity_poly.entity_id
_entity_poly.type
_entity_poly.pdbx_seq_one_letter_code
_entity_poly.pdbx_strand_id
1 'polypeptide(L)'
;MNLARRRVVAVVLAAAATLAVLPALGTGPVAEAESTGRTAPAERAAPAATAAATPSDFDPGDIISDDSFYNPYAMTADQVQRFLEQRACTPKDASPCLADFRMDVPRTAASPERCAAIPAKKNERASSIIVRIAQACTISPRVLLVLLQKEQSLLTTPSAGGYQKATGYACPDTAACDARYFGFFNQVYRAAWQFREYTAHPGDWRYRIGANAIQYHPDATCGSSRVEVVNQATANLYNYTPYQPDKQTLSHPTGPSGACSAYGNLNFSRLYERWFGDPRTVRYPGFQLPCLIYTGGYGCTPLRPFQD
;
A
#
# COMPACT_ATOMS: atom_id res chain seq x y z
N MET A 1 -32.07 -17.65 38.10
CA MET A 1 -33.39 -18.27 38.35
C MET A 1 -34.35 -17.80 37.27
N ASN A 2 -34.95 -18.75 36.56
CA ASN A 2 -36.06 -18.64 35.60
C ASN A 2 -35.86 -17.73 34.38
N LEU A 3 -36.34 -18.04 33.17
CA LEU A 3 -36.67 -19.25 32.44
C LEU A 3 -36.98 -18.70 31.04
N ALA A 4 -36.49 -19.35 29.98
CA ALA A 4 -36.90 -19.03 28.61
C ALA A 4 -38.41 -19.27 28.37
N ARG A 5 -39.01 -18.49 27.45
CA ARG A 5 -40.06 -18.89 26.45
C ARG A 5 -40.58 -17.61 25.74
N ARG A 6 -40.45 -17.42 24.42
CA ARG A 6 -41.06 -18.07 23.23
C ARG A 6 -42.41 -17.45 22.78
N ARG A 7 -42.44 -17.10 21.48
CA ARG A 7 -43.55 -17.11 20.47
C ARG A 7 -44.41 -15.84 20.34
N VAL A 8 -44.28 -15.10 19.22
CA VAL A 8 -44.98 -15.19 17.90
C VAL A 8 -46.44 -14.71 17.96
N VAL A 9 -46.72 -13.61 17.26
CA VAL A 9 -48.00 -13.36 16.57
C VAL A 9 -47.70 -12.59 15.27
N ALA A 10 -48.17 -13.13 14.14
CA ALA A 10 -48.24 -12.47 12.85
C ALA A 10 -49.66 -11.93 12.65
N VAL A 11 -49.82 -10.74 12.05
CA VAL A 11 -51.08 -10.31 11.42
C VAL A 11 -50.75 -9.59 10.12
N VAL A 12 -51.37 -10.09 9.06
CA VAL A 12 -51.40 -9.63 7.67
C VAL A 12 -52.43 -8.52 7.52
N LEU A 13 -52.18 -7.52 6.66
CA LEU A 13 -53.23 -6.77 5.96
C LEU A 13 -52.72 -6.32 4.58
N ALA A 14 -53.44 -6.75 3.55
CA ALA A 14 -53.29 -6.37 2.14
C ALA A 14 -54.56 -5.65 1.69
N ALA A 15 -54.43 -4.61 0.86
CA ALA A 15 -55.47 -4.00 0.01
C ALA A 15 -54.76 -3.00 -0.93
N ALA A 16 -55.14 -2.73 -2.18
CA ALA A 16 -56.02 -3.35 -3.16
C ALA A 16 -55.68 -2.70 -4.51
N ALA A 17 -55.87 -3.43 -5.61
CA ALA A 17 -55.66 -2.98 -6.99
C ALA A 17 -56.91 -2.29 -7.56
N THR A 18 -56.71 -1.40 -8.55
CA THR A 18 -57.76 -1.01 -9.51
C THR A 18 -57.26 -1.19 -10.94
N LEU A 19 -57.97 -2.07 -11.66
CA LEU A 19 -57.89 -2.37 -13.08
C LEU A 19 -58.69 -1.34 -13.90
N ALA A 20 -58.22 -0.97 -15.09
CA ALA A 20 -59.06 -0.46 -16.17
C ALA A 20 -58.64 -1.13 -17.48
N VAL A 21 -59.65 -1.59 -18.25
CA VAL A 21 -59.55 -2.50 -19.38
C VAL A 21 -59.65 -1.76 -20.73
N LEU A 22 -58.75 -2.18 -21.64
CA LEU A 22 -58.68 -2.22 -23.13
C LEU A 22 -59.87 -1.73 -24.01
N PRO A 23 -59.58 -1.40 -25.29
CA PRO A 23 -59.70 -2.40 -26.35
C PRO A 23 -58.50 -2.48 -27.32
N ALA A 24 -58.27 -3.68 -27.84
CA ALA A 24 -57.35 -3.99 -28.93
C ALA A 24 -58.04 -3.78 -30.29
N LEU A 25 -57.27 -3.44 -31.35
CA LEU A 25 -57.55 -3.75 -32.76
C LEU A 25 -56.32 -3.37 -33.62
N GLY A 26 -55.90 -4.27 -34.51
CA GLY A 26 -55.12 -3.92 -35.71
C GLY A 26 -53.72 -4.55 -35.83
N THR A 27 -53.66 -5.77 -36.36
CA THR A 27 -52.45 -6.36 -36.96
C THR A 27 -52.29 -5.86 -38.39
N GLY A 28 -51.20 -5.16 -38.69
CA GLY A 28 -50.72 -4.87 -40.04
C GLY A 28 -49.20 -5.03 -40.10
N PRO A 29 -48.61 -5.42 -41.25
CA PRO A 29 -47.18 -5.67 -41.35
C PRO A 29 -46.45 -4.32 -41.38
N VAL A 30 -45.54 -4.11 -40.44
CA VAL A 30 -44.64 -2.94 -40.48
C VAL A 30 -43.32 -3.42 -41.06
N ALA A 31 -43.00 -2.86 -42.23
CA ALA A 31 -41.82 -3.16 -43.01
C ALA A 31 -40.52 -2.95 -42.22
N GLU A 32 -39.57 -3.87 -42.42
CA GLU A 32 -38.17 -3.71 -42.04
C GLU A 32 -37.59 -2.48 -42.75
N ALA A 33 -37.28 -1.44 -41.99
CA ALA A 33 -36.42 -0.36 -42.45
C ALA A 33 -34.97 -0.80 -42.20
N GLU A 34 -34.30 -1.26 -43.27
CA GLU A 34 -32.85 -1.40 -43.30
C GLU A 34 -32.20 -0.02 -43.09
N SER A 35 -31.79 0.25 -41.85
CA SER A 35 -30.86 1.33 -41.56
C SER A 35 -29.48 0.90 -42.03
N THR A 36 -29.08 1.34 -43.24
CA THR A 36 -27.69 1.30 -43.71
C THR A 36 -26.83 2.26 -42.88
N GLY A 37 -26.55 1.87 -41.64
CA GLY A 37 -25.58 2.50 -40.77
C GLY A 37 -24.19 2.13 -41.26
N ARG A 38 -23.53 3.07 -41.93
CA ARG A 38 -22.14 2.97 -42.37
C ARG A 38 -21.25 2.84 -41.12
N THR A 39 -20.88 1.61 -40.76
CA THR A 39 -19.93 1.34 -39.67
C THR A 39 -18.57 1.89 -40.05
N ALA A 40 -18.19 3.02 -39.44
CA ALA A 40 -16.80 3.45 -39.40
C ALA A 40 -16.00 2.39 -38.61
N PRO A 41 -14.80 1.96 -39.07
CA PRO A 41 -13.96 1.08 -38.29
C PRO A 41 -13.61 1.77 -36.97
N ALA A 42 -13.83 1.07 -35.86
CA ALA A 42 -13.37 1.52 -34.55
C ALA A 42 -11.84 1.56 -34.57
N GLU A 43 -11.28 2.74 -34.75
CA GLU A 43 -9.86 3.00 -34.63
C GLU A 43 -9.47 2.70 -33.19
N ARG A 44 -8.75 1.59 -33.01
CA ARG A 44 -8.27 1.13 -31.73
C ARG A 44 -7.25 2.14 -31.25
N ALA A 45 -7.67 3.06 -30.38
CA ALA A 45 -6.77 4.01 -29.74
C ALA A 45 -5.61 3.22 -29.14
N ALA A 46 -4.41 3.41 -29.72
CA ALA A 46 -3.19 2.87 -29.17
C ALA A 46 -3.08 3.33 -27.71
N PRO A 47 -2.62 2.49 -26.77
CA PRO A 47 -2.39 2.94 -25.41
C PRO A 47 -1.45 4.15 -25.49
N ALA A 48 -1.92 5.30 -24.99
CA ALA A 48 -1.09 6.47 -24.86
C ALA A 48 0.18 6.04 -24.12
N ALA A 49 1.32 6.14 -24.81
CA ALA A 49 2.60 5.92 -24.17
C ALA A 49 2.65 6.89 -22.99
N THR A 50 2.69 6.35 -21.77
CA THR A 50 2.99 7.13 -20.57
C THR A 50 4.30 7.84 -20.85
N ALA A 51 4.24 9.16 -21.07
CA ALA A 51 5.42 10.00 -21.11
C ALA A 51 6.23 9.67 -19.85
N ALA A 52 7.47 9.24 -20.03
CA ALA A 52 8.35 8.99 -18.91
C ALA A 52 8.43 10.30 -18.11
N ALA A 53 7.85 10.31 -16.92
CA ALA A 53 7.99 11.43 -16.00
C ALA A 53 9.50 11.66 -15.81
N THR A 54 9.94 12.93 -15.90
CA THR A 54 11.29 13.31 -15.50
C THR A 54 11.50 12.82 -14.08
N PRO A 55 12.61 12.11 -13.78
CA PRO A 55 12.88 11.67 -12.42
C PRO A 55 12.82 12.87 -11.49
N SER A 56 11.95 12.81 -10.50
CA SER A 56 11.84 13.81 -9.46
C SER A 56 13.09 13.71 -8.59
N ASP A 57 13.77 14.83 -8.34
CA ASP A 57 14.95 14.83 -7.48
C ASP A 57 14.57 14.33 -6.08
N PHE A 58 15.44 13.52 -5.48
CA PHE A 58 15.26 13.01 -4.13
C PHE A 58 15.27 14.16 -3.12
N ASP A 59 14.18 14.30 -2.38
CA ASP A 59 14.05 15.25 -1.28
C ASP A 59 14.09 14.48 0.06
N PRO A 60 15.10 14.70 0.93
CA PRO A 60 15.15 14.06 2.24
C PRO A 60 13.99 14.52 3.16
N GLY A 61 13.42 15.71 2.96
CA GLY A 61 12.31 16.22 3.76
C GLY A 61 10.93 15.73 3.32
N ASP A 62 10.81 15.24 2.07
CA ASP A 62 9.56 14.81 1.45
C ASP A 62 9.78 13.58 0.54
N ILE A 63 10.06 12.43 1.16
CA ILE A 63 10.39 11.19 0.42
C ILE A 63 9.16 10.63 -0.29
N ILE A 64 7.98 10.75 0.32
CA ILE A 64 6.70 10.26 -0.18
C ILE A 64 5.56 11.04 0.48
N SER A 65 4.51 11.34 -0.28
CA SER A 65 3.33 12.00 0.30
C SER A 65 2.53 11.06 1.20
N ASP A 66 1.82 11.63 2.19
CA ASP A 66 0.89 10.86 3.02
C ASP A 66 -0.22 10.19 2.18
N ASP A 67 -0.68 10.83 1.09
CA ASP A 67 -1.67 10.23 0.16
C ASP A 67 -1.12 8.97 -0.53
N SER A 68 0.12 9.02 -1.03
CA SER A 68 0.77 7.86 -1.67
C SER A 68 1.09 6.74 -0.67
N PHE A 69 1.41 7.10 0.57
CA PHE A 69 1.82 6.16 1.61
C PHE A 69 0.64 5.45 2.28
N TYR A 70 -0.42 6.17 2.62
CA TYR A 70 -1.58 5.64 3.36
C TYR A 70 -2.77 5.27 2.48
N ASN A 71 -2.61 5.14 1.16
CA ASN A 71 -3.69 4.70 0.27
C ASN A 71 -3.75 3.16 0.16
N PRO A 72 -4.56 2.45 0.98
CA PRO A 72 -4.66 0.99 0.90
C PRO A 72 -5.30 0.48 -0.39
N TYR A 73 -5.90 1.38 -1.17
CA TYR A 73 -6.57 1.07 -2.43
C TYR A 73 -5.73 1.42 -3.65
N ALA A 74 -4.43 1.72 -3.47
CA ALA A 74 -3.54 2.07 -4.58
C ALA A 74 -3.36 0.95 -5.61
N MET A 75 -3.59 -0.31 -5.21
CA MET A 75 -3.65 -1.48 -6.08
C MET A 75 -4.62 -2.53 -5.52
N THR A 76 -5.40 -3.17 -6.38
CA THR A 76 -6.17 -4.39 -6.06
C THR A 76 -5.27 -5.63 -6.05
N ALA A 77 -5.75 -6.75 -5.49
CA ALA A 77 -4.99 -8.00 -5.48
C ALA A 77 -4.61 -8.46 -6.90
N ASP A 78 -5.51 -8.31 -7.87
CA ASP A 78 -5.23 -8.66 -9.27
C ASP A 78 -4.21 -7.72 -9.92
N GLN A 79 -4.23 -6.42 -9.57
CA GLN A 79 -3.21 -5.48 -10.03
C GLN A 79 -1.83 -5.81 -9.44
N VAL A 80 -1.78 -6.17 -8.16
CA VAL A 80 -0.53 -6.64 -7.53
C VAL A 80 -0.06 -7.94 -8.18
N GLN A 81 -0.96 -8.89 -8.43
CA GLN A 81 -0.62 -10.14 -9.09
C GLN A 81 0.00 -9.90 -10.47
N ARG A 82 -0.66 -9.11 -11.32
CA ARG A 82 -0.11 -8.74 -12.65
C ARG A 82 1.22 -8.02 -12.56
N PHE A 83 1.37 -7.12 -11.58
CA PHE A 83 2.63 -6.42 -11.36
C PHE A 83 3.77 -7.38 -11.01
N LEU A 84 3.52 -8.37 -10.15
CA LEU A 84 4.49 -9.39 -9.77
C LEU A 84 4.86 -10.30 -10.95
N GLU A 85 3.87 -10.71 -11.76
CA GLU A 85 4.08 -11.53 -12.96
C GLU A 85 4.90 -10.81 -14.04
N GLN A 86 4.91 -9.48 -14.04
CA GLN A 86 5.72 -8.65 -14.94
C GLN A 86 7.15 -8.41 -14.44
N ARG A 87 7.59 -9.04 -13.34
CA ARG A 87 8.97 -8.93 -12.86
C ARG A 87 9.80 -10.09 -13.41
N ALA A 88 10.98 -9.76 -13.95
CA ALA A 88 11.99 -10.79 -14.18
C ALA A 88 12.42 -11.34 -12.82
N CYS A 89 12.13 -12.62 -12.59
CA CYS A 89 12.39 -13.29 -11.33
C CYS A 89 13.31 -14.50 -11.53
N THR A 90 14.43 -14.49 -10.82
CA THR A 90 15.44 -15.55 -10.80
C THR A 90 15.71 -15.91 -9.33
N PRO A 91 14.98 -16.88 -8.76
CA PRO A 91 15.20 -17.32 -7.39
C PRO A 91 16.65 -17.75 -7.13
N LYS A 92 17.15 -17.48 -5.92
CA LYS A 92 18.51 -17.88 -5.49
C LYS A 92 18.59 -19.34 -5.07
N ASP A 93 17.44 -19.96 -4.81
CA ASP A 93 17.29 -21.35 -4.38
C ASP A 93 15.95 -21.91 -4.92
N ALA A 94 15.48 -23.04 -4.38
CA ALA A 94 14.23 -23.69 -4.79
C ALA A 94 12.95 -22.91 -4.41
N SER A 95 13.07 -21.72 -3.81
CA SER A 95 11.92 -20.90 -3.45
C SER A 95 11.18 -20.38 -4.69
N PRO A 96 9.85 -20.26 -4.64
CA PRO A 96 9.08 -19.74 -5.76
C PRO A 96 9.32 -18.23 -5.94
N CYS A 97 9.07 -17.75 -7.15
CA CYS A 97 8.86 -16.33 -7.41
C CYS A 97 7.67 -15.81 -6.61
N LEU A 98 7.69 -14.53 -6.22
CA LEU A 98 6.64 -13.97 -5.37
C LEU A 98 5.25 -14.03 -6.04
N ALA A 99 5.19 -13.99 -7.37
CA ALA A 99 3.97 -14.18 -8.15
C ALA A 99 3.33 -15.57 -7.94
N ASP A 100 4.15 -16.60 -7.70
CA ASP A 100 3.74 -17.99 -7.52
C ASP A 100 3.66 -18.41 -6.05
N PHE A 101 4.24 -17.61 -5.15
CA PHE A 101 4.26 -17.88 -3.72
C PHE A 101 2.85 -17.96 -3.14
N ARG A 102 2.65 -19.01 -2.32
CA ARG A 102 1.41 -19.24 -1.58
C ARG A 102 1.72 -19.69 -0.17
N MET A 103 0.85 -19.30 0.76
CA MET A 103 0.90 -19.80 2.14
C MET A 103 -0.47 -19.81 2.81
N ASP A 104 -0.56 -20.53 3.91
CA ASP A 104 -1.68 -20.41 4.83
C ASP A 104 -1.51 -19.15 5.69
N VAL A 105 -2.54 -18.32 5.71
CA VAL A 105 -2.63 -17.12 6.55
C VAL A 105 -3.39 -17.45 7.83
N PRO A 106 -2.80 -17.20 9.02
CA PRO A 106 -3.49 -17.40 10.28
C PRO A 106 -4.59 -16.35 10.49
N ARG A 107 -5.49 -16.61 11.44
CA ARG A 107 -6.40 -15.57 11.94
C ARG A 107 -5.58 -14.60 12.79
N THR A 108 -5.68 -13.31 12.51
CA THR A 108 -5.02 -12.25 13.28
C THR A 108 -6.08 -11.33 13.87
N ALA A 109 -6.03 -11.12 15.19
CA ALA A 109 -6.93 -10.19 15.87
C ALA A 109 -6.63 -8.74 15.48
N ALA A 110 -7.62 -7.84 15.66
CA ALA A 110 -7.38 -6.41 15.48
C ALA A 110 -6.37 -5.90 16.53
N SER A 111 -5.53 -4.97 16.11
CA SER A 111 -4.65 -4.19 16.96
C SER A 111 -5.12 -2.74 16.90
N PRO A 112 -5.73 -2.21 17.98
CA PRO A 112 -6.28 -0.86 18.00
C PRO A 112 -5.28 0.17 17.49
N GLU A 113 -5.75 1.08 16.63
CA GLU A 113 -4.97 2.16 15.99
C GLU A 113 -3.94 1.73 14.94
N ARG A 114 -3.61 0.43 14.87
CA ARG A 114 -2.61 -0.10 13.94
C ARG A 114 -3.25 -0.86 12.78
N CYS A 115 -3.92 -1.97 13.06
CA CYS A 115 -4.48 -2.83 12.02
C CYS A 115 -5.82 -3.44 12.44
N ALA A 116 -6.77 -3.48 11.51
CA ALA A 116 -7.99 -4.27 11.65
C ALA A 116 -7.71 -5.78 11.67
N ALA A 117 -8.69 -6.58 12.11
CA ALA A 117 -8.57 -8.03 12.14
C ALA A 117 -8.44 -8.62 10.73
N ILE A 118 -7.59 -9.64 10.57
CA ILE A 118 -7.39 -10.36 9.31
C ILE A 118 -7.90 -11.80 9.49
N PRO A 119 -8.95 -12.21 8.76
CA PRO A 119 -9.44 -13.59 8.79
C PRO A 119 -8.39 -14.61 8.31
N ALA A 120 -8.43 -15.84 8.83
CA ALA A 120 -7.60 -16.92 8.31
C ALA A 120 -7.98 -17.25 6.85
N LYS A 121 -7.00 -17.68 6.06
CA LYS A 121 -7.23 -18.17 4.69
C LYS A 121 -6.15 -19.18 4.31
N LYS A 122 -6.55 -20.25 3.63
CA LYS A 122 -5.65 -21.32 3.21
C LYS A 122 -5.12 -21.06 1.79
N ASN A 123 -3.90 -21.51 1.52
CA ASN A 123 -3.27 -21.51 0.19
C ASN A 123 -3.36 -20.15 -0.55
N GLU A 124 -3.16 -19.06 0.18
CA GLU A 124 -3.36 -17.69 -0.31
C GLU A 124 -2.14 -17.18 -1.08
N ARG A 125 -2.37 -16.54 -2.23
CA ARG A 125 -1.31 -15.89 -3.04
C ARG A 125 -0.70 -14.70 -2.29
N ALA A 126 0.60 -14.46 -2.49
CA ALA A 126 1.29 -13.28 -1.96
C ALA A 126 0.60 -11.96 -2.29
N SER A 127 0.09 -11.79 -3.51
CA SER A 127 -0.64 -10.61 -3.96
C SER A 127 -1.86 -10.28 -3.09
N SER A 128 -2.66 -11.31 -2.77
CA SER A 128 -3.81 -11.19 -1.87
C SER A 128 -3.39 -10.90 -0.44
N ILE A 129 -2.31 -11.53 0.04
CA ILE A 129 -1.75 -11.27 1.38
C ILE A 129 -1.34 -9.80 1.53
N ILE A 130 -0.58 -9.27 0.57
CA ILE A 130 -0.11 -7.87 0.55
C ILE A 130 -1.29 -6.90 0.62
N VAL A 131 -2.32 -7.10 -0.22
CA VAL A 131 -3.48 -6.20 -0.29
C VAL A 131 -4.35 -6.28 0.97
N ARG A 132 -4.53 -7.47 1.55
CA ARG A 132 -5.30 -7.61 2.79
C ARG A 132 -4.59 -6.96 3.97
N ILE A 133 -3.27 -7.06 4.06
CA ILE A 133 -2.48 -6.37 5.07
C ILE A 133 -2.52 -4.86 4.85
N ALA A 134 -2.32 -4.40 3.61
CA ALA A 134 -2.45 -3.00 3.22
C ALA A 134 -3.78 -2.39 3.68
N GLN A 135 -4.90 -3.07 3.40
CA GLN A 135 -6.23 -2.65 3.81
C GLN A 135 -6.42 -2.69 5.33
N ALA A 136 -6.01 -3.78 5.98
CA ALA A 136 -6.17 -3.90 7.43
C ALA A 136 -5.41 -2.80 8.18
N CYS A 137 -4.21 -2.47 7.73
CA CYS A 137 -3.34 -1.50 8.39
C CYS A 137 -3.41 -0.09 7.78
N THR A 138 -4.23 0.15 6.74
CA THR A 138 -4.27 1.44 6.02
C THR A 138 -2.88 1.89 5.55
N ILE A 139 -2.18 1.00 4.85
CA ILE A 139 -0.86 1.26 4.21
C ILE A 139 -0.98 0.92 2.73
N SER A 140 -0.30 1.66 1.87
CA SER A 140 -0.35 1.43 0.44
C SER A 140 0.32 0.09 0.05
N PRO A 141 -0.35 -0.75 -0.77
CA PRO A 141 0.28 -1.96 -1.30
C PRO A 141 1.53 -1.65 -2.13
N ARG A 142 1.62 -0.45 -2.73
CA ARG A 142 2.83 0.00 -3.46
C ARG A 142 4.02 0.18 -2.52
N VAL A 143 3.80 0.75 -1.33
CA VAL A 143 4.84 0.89 -0.30
C VAL A 143 5.34 -0.48 0.15
N LEU A 144 4.44 -1.43 0.40
CA LEU A 144 4.81 -2.79 0.81
C LEU A 144 5.62 -3.51 -0.28
N LEU A 145 5.27 -3.36 -1.56
CA LEU A 145 6.02 -3.93 -2.68
C LEU A 145 7.44 -3.35 -2.79
N VAL A 146 7.60 -2.03 -2.62
CA VAL A 146 8.91 -1.38 -2.59
C VAL A 146 9.74 -1.89 -1.43
N LEU A 147 9.14 -2.02 -0.25
CA LEU A 147 9.83 -2.51 0.94
C LEU A 147 10.34 -3.95 0.75
N LEU A 148 9.48 -4.85 0.26
CA LEU A 148 9.85 -6.24 -0.03
C LEU A 148 11.05 -6.36 -0.99
N GLN A 149 11.13 -5.47 -1.97
CA GLN A 149 12.26 -5.44 -2.88
C GLN A 149 13.51 -4.83 -2.24
N LYS A 150 13.36 -3.70 -1.56
CA LYS A 150 14.48 -2.98 -0.93
C LYS A 150 15.19 -3.87 0.08
N GLU A 151 14.41 -4.58 0.91
CA GLU A 151 14.93 -5.30 2.07
C GLU A 151 15.48 -6.69 1.71
N GLN A 152 14.81 -7.42 0.80
CA GLN A 152 15.17 -8.82 0.52
C GLN A 152 15.20 -9.17 -0.98
N SER A 153 15.02 -8.19 -1.88
CA SER A 153 14.93 -8.41 -3.33
C SER A 153 13.89 -9.46 -3.74
N LEU A 154 12.83 -9.64 -2.94
CA LEU A 154 11.89 -10.76 -3.12
C LEU A 154 11.11 -10.74 -4.43
N LEU A 155 10.97 -9.59 -5.08
CA LEU A 155 10.26 -9.49 -6.36
C LEU A 155 11.15 -9.93 -7.54
N THR A 156 12.47 -10.03 -7.35
CA THR A 156 13.42 -10.34 -8.44
C THR A 156 14.31 -11.54 -8.15
N THR A 157 14.79 -11.73 -6.93
CA THR A 157 15.75 -12.78 -6.58
C THR A 157 15.43 -13.41 -5.21
N PRO A 158 14.23 -14.00 -5.06
CA PRO A 158 13.79 -14.53 -3.78
C PRO A 158 14.65 -15.70 -3.29
N SER A 159 14.62 -15.93 -1.99
CA SER A 159 15.26 -17.06 -1.32
C SER A 159 14.45 -17.47 -0.09
N ALA A 160 14.72 -18.66 0.45
CA ALA A 160 14.04 -19.15 1.64
C ALA A 160 14.26 -18.22 2.84
N GLY A 161 15.50 -17.74 3.03
CA GLY A 161 15.85 -16.74 4.03
C GLY A 161 15.16 -15.39 3.79
N GLY A 162 15.03 -14.98 2.52
CA GLY A 162 14.30 -13.78 2.14
C GLY A 162 12.83 -13.85 2.56
N TYR A 163 12.15 -14.98 2.34
CA TYR A 163 10.76 -15.16 2.79
C TYR A 163 10.61 -15.17 4.31
N GLN A 164 11.63 -15.64 5.04
CA GLN A 164 11.63 -15.57 6.51
C GLN A 164 11.77 -14.14 7.04
N LYS A 165 12.50 -13.26 6.32
CA LYS A 165 12.87 -11.91 6.76
C LYS A 165 12.41 -10.83 5.78
N ALA A 166 11.26 -11.04 5.15
CA ALA A 166 10.81 -10.36 3.94
C ALA A 166 10.91 -8.83 3.93
N THR A 167 10.80 -8.20 5.10
CA THR A 167 10.89 -6.74 5.25
C THR A 167 11.98 -6.30 6.24
N GLY A 168 12.84 -7.21 6.70
CA GLY A 168 13.87 -6.92 7.70
C GLY A 168 13.33 -6.58 9.09
N TYR A 169 12.04 -6.83 9.37
CA TYR A 169 11.46 -6.46 10.66
C TYR A 169 12.07 -7.31 11.79
N ALA A 170 12.49 -6.62 12.86
CA ALA A 170 13.18 -7.20 14.02
C ALA A 170 14.47 -7.95 13.67
N CYS A 171 15.21 -7.45 12.68
CA CYS A 171 16.55 -7.88 12.31
C CYS A 171 17.56 -6.75 12.54
N PRO A 172 18.04 -6.52 13.78
CA PRO A 172 19.04 -5.50 14.05
C PRO A 172 20.40 -5.89 13.45
N ASP A 173 21.17 -4.92 12.96
CA ASP A 173 22.50 -5.18 12.36
C ASP A 173 23.49 -5.80 13.36
N THR A 174 23.32 -5.53 14.66
CA THR A 174 24.23 -5.96 15.73
C THR A 174 23.77 -7.22 16.48
N ALA A 175 22.67 -7.85 16.06
CA ALA A 175 22.12 -9.02 16.76
C ALA A 175 21.41 -10.00 15.80
N ALA A 176 21.09 -11.19 16.30
CA ALA A 176 20.26 -12.12 15.55
C ALA A 176 18.84 -11.56 15.37
N CYS A 177 18.23 -11.85 14.21
CA CYS A 177 16.82 -11.55 14.02
C CYS A 177 15.93 -12.32 15.01
N ASP A 178 14.86 -11.69 15.46
CA ASP A 178 13.89 -12.34 16.34
C ASP A 178 13.01 -13.32 15.57
N ALA A 179 13.22 -14.62 15.85
CA ALA A 179 12.54 -15.71 15.17
C ALA A 179 11.00 -15.70 15.32
N ARG A 180 10.45 -14.99 16.32
CA ARG A 180 9.00 -14.84 16.51
C ARG A 180 8.32 -14.16 15.33
N TYR A 181 9.08 -13.38 14.55
CA TYR A 181 8.55 -12.63 13.41
C TYR A 181 8.89 -13.26 12.06
N PHE A 182 9.47 -14.46 12.04
CA PHE A 182 9.79 -15.12 10.77
C PHE A 182 8.54 -15.50 9.98
N GLY A 183 8.71 -15.47 8.65
CA GLY A 183 7.71 -15.87 7.66
C GLY A 183 7.06 -14.67 6.97
N PHE A 184 6.71 -14.87 5.71
CA PHE A 184 6.28 -13.80 4.81
C PHE A 184 5.11 -12.98 5.37
N PHE A 185 4.03 -13.62 5.83
CA PHE A 185 2.90 -12.93 6.43
C PHE A 185 3.30 -12.10 7.66
N ASN A 186 4.08 -12.67 8.58
CA ASN A 186 4.48 -12.01 9.82
C ASN A 186 5.33 -10.76 9.54
N GLN A 187 6.27 -10.87 8.61
CA GLN A 187 7.14 -9.76 8.20
C GLN A 187 6.34 -8.63 7.57
N VAL A 188 5.50 -8.92 6.56
CA VAL A 188 4.70 -7.91 5.88
C VAL A 188 3.69 -7.26 6.84
N TYR A 189 3.02 -8.06 7.69
CA TYR A 189 2.07 -7.56 8.68
C TYR A 189 2.77 -6.66 9.71
N ARG A 190 3.93 -7.08 10.23
CA ARG A 190 4.65 -6.30 11.24
C ARG A 190 5.27 -5.03 10.70
N ALA A 191 5.76 -5.01 9.46
CA ALA A 191 6.18 -3.77 8.82
C ALA A 191 5.01 -2.78 8.69
N ALA A 192 3.86 -3.23 8.19
CA ALA A 192 2.67 -2.39 8.08
C ALA A 192 2.17 -1.90 9.46
N TRP A 193 2.12 -2.80 10.45
CA TRP A 193 1.78 -2.48 11.83
C TRP A 193 2.74 -1.43 12.41
N GLN A 194 4.04 -1.57 12.17
CA GLN A 194 5.07 -0.67 12.70
C GLN A 194 4.98 0.72 12.09
N PHE A 195 4.66 0.84 10.79
CA PHE A 195 4.38 2.16 10.21
C PHE A 195 3.18 2.83 10.87
N ARG A 196 2.15 2.05 11.24
CA ARG A 196 1.00 2.60 11.97
C ARG A 196 1.32 2.94 13.42
N GLU A 197 2.21 2.19 14.06
CA GLU A 197 2.75 2.52 15.37
C GLU A 197 3.45 3.88 15.37
N TYR A 198 4.33 4.13 14.39
CA TYR A 198 5.00 5.42 14.23
C TYR A 198 4.02 6.57 14.04
N THR A 199 2.93 6.32 13.32
CA THR A 199 1.87 7.31 13.08
C THR A 199 1.02 7.56 14.31
N ALA A 200 0.64 6.51 15.05
CA ALA A 200 -0.23 6.60 16.23
C ALA A 200 0.47 7.27 17.42
N HIS A 201 1.78 7.05 17.55
CA HIS A 201 2.59 7.53 18.66
C HIS A 201 3.80 8.34 18.19
N PRO A 202 3.62 9.43 17.41
CA PRO A 202 4.73 10.11 16.75
C PRO A 202 5.71 10.79 17.73
N GLY A 203 5.28 11.00 18.99
CA GLY A 203 6.13 11.52 20.06
C GLY A 203 7.10 10.50 20.68
N ASP A 204 6.84 9.20 20.50
CA ASP A 204 7.62 8.12 21.12
C ASP A 204 8.81 7.68 20.25
N TRP A 205 8.90 8.19 19.02
CA TRP A 205 9.90 7.81 18.03
C TRP A 205 10.89 8.94 17.72
N ARG A 206 12.08 8.55 17.25
CA ARG A 206 13.21 9.45 17.05
C ARG A 206 12.92 10.56 16.06
N TYR A 207 12.34 10.22 14.91
CA TYR A 207 12.09 11.15 13.82
C TYR A 207 10.61 11.52 13.75
N ARG A 208 10.33 12.81 13.58
CA ARG A 208 8.99 13.40 13.58
C ARG A 208 8.84 14.47 12.51
N ILE A 209 7.62 14.95 12.26
CA ILE A 209 7.41 16.15 11.43
C ILE A 209 8.16 17.34 12.05
N GLY A 210 8.81 18.12 11.19
CA GLY A 210 9.63 19.27 11.54
C GLY A 210 11.13 19.02 11.34
N ALA A 211 11.94 19.86 11.97
CA ALA A 211 13.38 19.77 11.90
C ALA A 211 13.97 18.56 12.66
N ASN A 212 14.75 17.75 11.96
CA ASN A 212 15.47 16.60 12.51
C ASN A 212 16.94 16.64 12.11
N ALA A 213 17.85 16.22 12.99
CA ALA A 213 19.23 15.92 12.62
C ALA A 213 19.30 14.45 12.18
N ILE A 214 19.42 14.21 10.87
CA ILE A 214 19.41 12.86 10.28
C ILE A 214 20.81 12.48 9.86
N GLN A 215 21.30 11.34 10.35
CA GLN A 215 22.65 10.85 10.07
C GLN A 215 22.76 10.34 8.62
N TYR A 216 23.97 10.47 8.06
CA TYR A 216 24.26 9.90 6.74
C TYR A 216 24.57 8.41 6.79
N HIS A 217 24.96 7.89 7.95
CA HIS A 217 25.41 6.50 8.13
C HIS A 217 25.30 6.09 9.61
N PRO A 218 25.24 4.77 9.95
CA PRO A 218 25.35 4.30 11.33
C PRO A 218 26.60 4.79 12.07
N ASP A 219 27.71 4.94 11.32
CA ASP A 219 28.93 5.57 11.83
C ASP A 219 28.70 7.07 12.02
N ALA A 220 28.72 7.52 13.28
CA ALA A 220 28.52 8.91 13.64
C ALA A 220 29.60 9.85 13.06
N THR A 221 30.79 9.35 12.71
CA THR A 221 31.86 10.16 12.10
C THR A 221 31.51 10.65 10.70
N CYS A 222 30.58 9.97 10.01
CA CYS A 222 30.02 10.42 8.73
C CYS A 222 29.15 11.68 8.87
N GLY A 223 28.75 12.04 10.09
CA GLY A 223 27.98 13.25 10.37
C GLY A 223 26.48 13.13 10.07
N SER A 224 25.84 14.28 10.06
CA SER A 224 24.40 14.45 9.83
C SER A 224 24.12 15.82 9.23
N SER A 225 22.90 16.03 8.73
CA SER A 225 22.40 17.38 8.42
C SER A 225 20.99 17.56 8.96
N ARG A 226 20.59 18.84 9.05
CA ARG A 226 19.23 19.22 9.39
C ARG A 226 18.32 18.98 8.18
N VAL A 227 17.32 18.13 8.37
CA VAL A 227 16.27 17.83 7.40
C VAL A 227 14.95 18.33 7.97
N GLU A 228 14.21 19.10 7.17
CA GLU A 228 12.85 19.52 7.51
C GLU A 228 11.88 18.47 6.98
N VAL A 229 11.40 17.60 7.86
CA VAL A 229 10.47 16.51 7.50
C VAL A 229 9.05 17.07 7.45
N VAL A 230 8.42 17.08 6.28
CA VAL A 230 7.17 17.83 6.07
C VAL A 230 5.89 17.02 6.31
N ASN A 231 5.99 15.69 6.39
CA ASN A 231 4.83 14.81 6.52
C ASN A 231 5.12 13.54 7.33
N GLN A 232 4.05 12.84 7.75
CA GLN A 232 4.17 11.70 8.66
C GLN A 232 4.78 10.48 7.98
N ALA A 233 4.48 10.25 6.70
CA ALA A 233 5.01 9.14 5.91
C ALA A 233 6.54 9.21 5.77
N THR A 234 7.09 10.41 5.58
CA THR A 234 8.54 10.64 5.53
C THR A 234 9.17 10.37 6.90
N ALA A 235 8.56 10.85 8.00
CA ALA A 235 9.02 10.54 9.35
C ALA A 235 9.01 9.02 9.62
N ASN A 236 7.94 8.34 9.19
CA ASN A 236 7.80 6.89 9.30
C ASN A 236 8.90 6.12 8.55
N LEU A 237 9.27 6.55 7.34
CA LEU A 237 10.35 5.93 6.57
C LEU A 237 11.71 6.09 7.27
N TYR A 238 11.99 7.25 7.87
CA TYR A 238 13.20 7.42 8.68
C TYR A 238 13.18 6.59 9.96
N ASN A 239 12.04 6.45 10.64
CA ASN A 239 11.95 5.56 11.80
C ASN A 239 12.16 4.08 11.44
N TYR A 240 11.81 3.68 10.21
CA TYR A 240 12.05 2.32 9.70
C TYR A 240 13.48 2.11 9.17
N THR A 241 14.05 3.11 8.48
CA THR A 241 15.39 3.05 7.87
C THR A 241 16.15 4.35 8.18
N PRO A 242 16.92 4.39 9.29
CA PRO A 242 17.27 5.63 9.97
C PRO A 242 18.49 6.39 9.40
N TYR A 243 18.58 6.56 8.08
CA TYR A 243 19.66 7.34 7.43
C TYR A 243 19.20 8.05 6.15
N GLN A 244 19.88 9.15 5.81
CA GLN A 244 19.74 9.86 4.54
C GLN A 244 21.01 9.70 3.69
N PRO A 245 20.93 9.76 2.35
CA PRO A 245 22.12 9.74 1.50
C PRO A 245 22.95 11.02 1.70
N ASP A 246 24.27 10.89 1.64
CA ASP A 246 25.18 12.04 1.58
C ASP A 246 25.26 12.63 0.16
N LYS A 247 25.97 13.75 0.01
CA LYS A 247 26.13 14.43 -1.29
C LYS A 247 26.79 13.52 -2.34
N GLN A 248 27.74 12.68 -1.93
CA GLN A 248 28.40 11.74 -2.84
C GLN A 248 27.40 10.71 -3.37
N THR A 249 26.61 10.11 -2.48
CA THR A 249 25.58 9.11 -2.81
C THR A 249 24.51 9.70 -3.75
N LEU A 250 24.09 10.94 -3.51
CA LEU A 250 23.15 11.65 -4.39
C LEU A 250 23.74 11.92 -5.79
N SER A 251 25.03 12.28 -5.87
CA SER A 251 25.70 12.51 -7.15
C SER A 251 25.95 11.23 -7.96
N HIS A 252 26.02 10.07 -7.29
CA HIS A 252 26.28 8.76 -7.90
C HIS A 252 25.31 7.70 -7.35
N PRO A 253 24.00 7.79 -7.64
CA PRO A 253 22.98 6.96 -7.00
C PRO A 253 23.02 5.48 -7.43
N THR A 254 23.77 5.15 -8.48
CA THR A 254 24.11 3.76 -8.88
C THR A 254 25.61 3.47 -8.81
N GLY A 255 26.40 4.41 -8.31
CA GLY A 255 27.85 4.26 -8.19
C GLY A 255 28.24 3.36 -7.03
N PRO A 256 29.54 3.03 -6.91
CA PRO A 256 30.04 2.27 -5.79
C PRO A 256 29.73 2.98 -4.46
N SER A 257 29.38 2.20 -3.45
CA SER A 257 29.17 2.71 -2.10
C SER A 257 30.49 3.25 -1.53
N GLY A 258 30.48 4.51 -1.10
CA GLY A 258 31.53 5.06 -0.25
C GLY A 258 31.35 4.62 1.21
N ALA A 259 32.30 5.00 2.07
CA ALA A 259 32.30 4.64 3.50
C ALA A 259 31.11 5.25 4.29
N CYS A 260 30.55 6.36 3.80
CA CYS A 260 29.42 7.07 4.42
C CYS A 260 28.13 6.99 3.60
N SER A 261 28.09 6.13 2.59
CA SER A 261 26.93 6.04 1.71
C SER A 261 25.79 5.25 2.37
N ALA A 262 24.63 5.90 2.52
CA ALA A 262 23.38 5.23 2.84
C ALA A 262 22.37 5.34 1.69
N TYR A 263 21.88 4.19 1.23
CA TYR A 263 20.97 4.12 0.08
C TYR A 263 19.53 3.80 0.47
N GLY A 264 19.20 3.55 1.74
CA GLY A 264 17.90 3.04 2.15
C GLY A 264 16.71 3.87 1.63
N ASN A 265 16.58 5.11 2.09
CA ASN A 265 15.47 5.98 1.67
C ASN A 265 15.59 6.43 0.20
N LEU A 266 16.81 6.60 -0.30
CA LEU A 266 17.06 6.90 -1.71
C LEU A 266 16.56 5.78 -2.63
N ASN A 267 16.89 4.52 -2.32
CA ASN A 267 16.45 3.35 -3.08
C ASN A 267 14.94 3.15 -2.95
N PHE A 268 14.35 3.44 -1.77
CA PHE A 268 12.89 3.44 -1.63
C PHE A 268 12.25 4.40 -2.64
N SER A 269 12.67 5.68 -2.65
CA SER A 269 12.14 6.70 -3.56
C SER A 269 12.30 6.29 -5.03
N ARG A 270 13.50 5.83 -5.41
CA ARG A 270 13.81 5.45 -6.80
C ARG A 270 13.06 4.21 -7.26
N LEU A 271 12.86 3.22 -6.39
CA LEU A 271 12.07 2.03 -6.71
C LEU A 271 10.59 2.39 -6.84
N TYR A 272 10.07 3.22 -5.93
CA TYR A 272 8.69 3.69 -6.00
C TYR A 272 8.45 4.44 -7.31
N GLU A 273 9.30 5.41 -7.62
CA GLU A 273 9.22 6.22 -8.82
C GLU A 273 9.25 5.38 -10.09
N ARG A 274 10.23 4.46 -10.18
CA ARG A 274 10.38 3.55 -11.32
C ARG A 274 9.14 2.70 -11.57
N TRP A 275 8.40 2.34 -10.54
CA TRP A 275 7.28 1.39 -10.66
C TRP A 275 5.92 2.06 -10.71
N PHE A 276 5.76 3.20 -10.06
CA PHE A 276 4.46 3.78 -9.76
C PHE A 276 4.36 5.29 -10.06
N GLY A 277 5.45 5.91 -10.54
CA GLY A 277 5.54 7.36 -10.75
C GLY A 277 5.92 8.12 -9.48
N ASP A 278 5.92 9.46 -9.57
CA ASP A 278 6.39 10.34 -8.49
C ASP A 278 5.73 9.98 -7.12
N PRO A 279 6.53 9.59 -6.10
CA PRO A 279 6.01 9.24 -4.77
C PRO A 279 5.30 10.41 -4.07
N ARG A 280 5.58 11.66 -4.46
CA ARG A 280 4.95 12.86 -3.89
C ARG A 280 3.63 13.23 -4.56
N THR A 281 3.18 12.47 -5.56
CA THR A 281 1.88 12.71 -6.19
C THR A 281 0.75 12.73 -5.15
N VAL A 282 -0.15 13.69 -5.27
CA VAL A 282 -1.34 13.84 -4.43
C VAL A 282 -2.56 13.81 -5.35
N ARG A 283 -3.49 12.86 -5.14
CA ARG A 283 -4.60 12.61 -6.10
C ARG A 283 -5.63 13.74 -6.24
N TYR A 284 -5.87 14.49 -5.16
CA TYR A 284 -6.90 15.54 -5.07
C TYR A 284 -6.40 16.78 -4.31
N PRO A 285 -5.38 17.48 -4.85
CA PRO A 285 -4.77 18.61 -4.14
C PRO A 285 -5.84 19.66 -3.80
N GLY A 286 -5.85 20.10 -2.54
CA GLY A 286 -6.81 21.09 -2.02
C GLY A 286 -8.18 20.53 -1.57
N PHE A 287 -8.47 19.24 -1.81
CA PHE A 287 -9.71 18.58 -1.37
C PHE A 287 -9.49 17.47 -0.34
N GLN A 288 -8.25 17.12 -0.01
CA GLN A 288 -8.00 16.18 1.08
C GLN A 288 -8.20 16.86 2.43
N LEU A 289 -9.12 16.30 3.22
CA LEU A 289 -9.25 16.67 4.62
C LEU A 289 -7.92 16.36 5.34
N PRO A 290 -7.41 17.25 6.20
CA PRO A 290 -6.15 17.05 6.93
C PRO A 290 -6.04 15.67 7.60
N CYS A 291 -7.17 15.12 8.05
CA CYS A 291 -7.21 13.80 8.68
C CYS A 291 -7.05 12.61 7.71
N LEU A 292 -7.41 12.78 6.44
CA LEU A 292 -7.23 11.74 5.40
C LEU A 292 -5.77 11.63 4.97
N ILE A 293 -5.00 12.69 5.17
CA ILE A 293 -3.56 12.75 4.89
C ILE A 293 -2.74 12.88 6.18
N TYR A 294 -3.32 12.61 7.36
CA TYR A 294 -2.64 12.67 8.65
C TYR A 294 -1.76 13.92 8.85
N THR A 295 -2.24 15.10 8.43
CA THR A 295 -1.51 16.36 8.62
C THR A 295 -1.23 16.56 10.11
N GLY A 296 0.05 16.51 10.50
CA GLY A 296 0.47 16.60 11.91
C GLY A 296 0.48 15.28 12.70
N GLY A 297 0.19 14.13 12.06
CA GLY A 297 0.20 12.79 12.66
C GLY A 297 -1.19 12.23 12.99
N TYR A 298 -1.25 11.32 13.99
CA TYR A 298 -2.51 10.75 14.51
C TYR A 298 -3.25 11.71 15.44
N GLY A 299 -4.58 11.51 15.60
CA GLY A 299 -5.43 12.32 16.48
C GLY A 299 -6.44 13.22 15.76
N CYS A 300 -6.55 13.08 14.45
CA CYS A 300 -7.44 13.88 13.64
C CYS A 300 -8.87 13.31 13.71
N THR A 301 -9.83 14.06 14.26
CA THR A 301 -11.23 13.60 14.37
C THR A 301 -11.81 13.43 12.96
N PRO A 302 -12.28 12.22 12.56
CA PRO A 302 -12.92 12.05 11.26
C PRO A 302 -14.13 12.98 11.19
N LEU A 303 -14.15 13.91 10.23
CA LEU A 303 -15.39 14.61 9.89
C LEU A 303 -16.37 13.55 9.41
N ARG A 304 -17.50 13.40 10.11
CA ARG A 304 -18.62 12.56 9.68
C ARG A 304 -19.54 13.44 8.84
N PRO A 305 -19.51 13.36 7.50
CA PRO A 305 -20.20 14.33 6.64
C PRO A 305 -21.74 14.22 6.65
N PHE A 306 -22.35 13.49 7.60
CA PHE A 306 -23.80 13.28 7.70
C PHE A 306 -24.27 13.15 9.16
N GLN A 307 -23.67 13.88 10.09
CA GLN A 307 -24.16 14.00 11.46
C GLN A 307 -24.51 15.45 11.77
N ASP A 308 -25.53 15.95 11.08
CA ASP A 308 -26.43 17.01 11.52
C ASP A 308 -27.87 16.49 11.39
#